data_AF-A0A524HL60-F1
#
_entry.id   AF-A0A524HL60-F1
#
_cell.length_a   1.000
_cell.length_b   1.000
_cell.length_c   1.000
_cell.angle_alpha   90.00
_cell.angle_beta   90.00
_cell.angle_gamma   90.00
#
_symmetry.space_group_name_H-M   'P 1'
#
loop_
_entity.id
_entity.type
_entity.pdbx_description
1 polymer ?
#
loop_
_entity_poly.entity_id
_entity_poly.type
_entity_poly.pdbx_seq_one_letter_code
_entity_poly.pdbx_strand_id
1 'polypeptide(L)'
;MKREILISAGLRETRVAILEDDRLVEILYDEPDRRRTVGNIYLGRVDAVLPGIQAAFVAIGQEKSAFLHASDLLEPEEDEDPADAPDVEVEVEDADGEADAAQAPAEPSGRRRRGRGDGNGGRREPKSRRALPNIQDVLSKG
;
A
#
# COMPACT_ATOMS: atom_id res chain seq x y z
N MET A 1 0.30 -38.64 -3.97
CA MET A 1 -0.53 -37.48 -4.35
C MET A 1 -0.12 -37.06 -5.74
N LYS A 2 -1.03 -37.22 -6.68
CA LYS A 2 -0.91 -36.72 -8.05
C LYS A 2 -1.64 -35.39 -8.13
N ARG A 3 -0.98 -34.34 -8.64
CA ARG A 3 -1.57 -33.03 -8.90
C ARG A 3 -1.54 -32.76 -10.40
N GLU A 4 -2.67 -32.34 -10.96
CA GLU A 4 -2.81 -32.01 -12.36
C GLU A 4 -3.46 -30.64 -12.53
N ILE A 5 -3.04 -29.92 -13.57
CA ILE A 5 -3.63 -28.65 -13.96
C ILE A 5 -4.13 -28.82 -15.40
N LEU A 6 -5.44 -28.64 -15.60
CA LEU A 6 -6.09 -28.68 -16.91
C LEU A 6 -6.47 -27.26 -17.32
N ILE A 7 -6.06 -26.87 -18.53
CA ILE A 7 -6.31 -25.52 -19.06
C ILE A 7 -7.17 -25.65 -20.32
N SER A 8 -8.29 -24.93 -20.35
CA SER A 8 -9.14 -24.77 -21.52
C SER A 8 -9.24 -23.29 -21.87
N ALA A 9 -8.62 -22.88 -22.97
CA ALA A 9 -8.60 -21.49 -23.43
C ALA A 9 -9.56 -21.31 -24.61
N GLY A 10 -10.59 -20.47 -24.43
CA GLY A 10 -11.55 -20.08 -25.46
C GLY A 10 -11.54 -18.57 -25.72
N LEU A 11 -12.35 -18.12 -26.67
CA LEU A 11 -12.43 -16.69 -27.03
C LEU A 11 -13.07 -15.82 -25.93
N ARG A 12 -13.97 -16.38 -25.13
CA ARG A 12 -14.73 -15.65 -24.11
C ARG A 12 -14.16 -15.80 -22.70
N GLU A 13 -13.48 -16.90 -22.45
CA GLU A 13 -12.98 -17.24 -21.12
C GLU A 13 -11.84 -18.25 -21.22
N THR A 14 -10.95 -18.20 -20.24
CA THR A 14 -9.97 -19.24 -19.93
C THR A 14 -10.40 -19.93 -18.65
N ARG A 15 -10.42 -21.26 -18.66
CA ARG A 15 -10.76 -22.08 -17.49
C ARG A 15 -9.55 -22.89 -17.07
N VAL A 16 -9.23 -22.86 -15.79
CA VAL A 16 -8.14 -23.63 -15.20
C VAL A 16 -8.72 -24.52 -14.10
N ALA A 17 -8.55 -25.83 -14.22
CA ALA A 17 -8.97 -26.79 -13.21
C ALA A 17 -7.75 -27.44 -12.55
N ILE A 18 -7.73 -27.45 -11.22
CA ILE A 18 -6.72 -28.12 -10.41
C ILE A 18 -7.34 -29.42 -9.90
N LEU A 19 -6.67 -30.55 -10.14
CA LEU A 19 -7.08 -31.87 -9.68
C LEU A 19 -6.04 -32.43 -8.71
N GLU A 20 -6.54 -33.12 -7.69
CA GLU A 20 -5.75 -33.95 -6.78
C GLU A 20 -6.30 -35.38 -6.81
N ASP A 21 -5.44 -36.35 -7.14
CA ASP A 21 -5.81 -37.76 -7.24
C ASP A 21 -7.12 -37.98 -8.06
N ASP A 22 -7.14 -37.35 -9.25
CA ASP A 22 -8.25 -37.33 -10.22
C ASP A 22 -9.56 -36.70 -9.70
N ARG A 23 -9.53 -36.01 -8.56
CA ARG A 23 -10.66 -35.22 -8.02
C ARG A 23 -10.43 -33.74 -8.24
N LEU A 24 -11.43 -33.04 -8.78
CA LEU A 24 -11.41 -31.59 -8.90
C LEU A 24 -11.37 -30.95 -7.51
N VAL A 25 -10.34 -30.15 -7.24
CA VAL A 25 -10.21 -29.38 -5.99
C VAL A 25 -10.52 -27.91 -6.18
N GLU A 26 -10.18 -27.35 -7.34
CA GLU A 26 -10.40 -25.92 -7.63
C GLU A 26 -10.63 -25.71 -9.13
N ILE A 27 -11.46 -24.73 -9.46
CA ILE A 27 -11.63 -24.24 -10.82
C ILE A 27 -11.62 -22.71 -10.84
N LEU A 28 -10.81 -22.14 -11.71
CA LEU A 28 -10.68 -20.71 -11.92
C LEU A 28 -11.18 -20.34 -13.32
N TYR A 29 -11.81 -19.17 -13.41
CA TYR A 29 -12.31 -18.59 -14.65
C TYR A 29 -11.66 -17.22 -14.83
N ASP A 30 -11.09 -16.99 -16.01
CA ASP A 30 -10.52 -15.71 -16.41
C ASP A 30 -11.23 -15.21 -17.67
N GLU A 31 -11.76 -13.99 -17.61
CA GLU A 31 -12.47 -13.35 -18.73
C GLU A 31 -11.60 -12.22 -19.29
N PRO A 32 -11.41 -12.12 -20.62
CA PRO A 32 -10.54 -11.11 -21.23
C PRO A 32 -10.90 -9.65 -20.89
N ASP A 33 -12.18 -9.40 -20.57
CA ASP A 33 -12.72 -8.07 -20.26
C ASP A 33 -12.64 -7.72 -18.77
N ARG A 34 -12.34 -8.69 -17.90
CA ARG A 34 -12.21 -8.51 -16.44
C ARG A 34 -10.76 -8.53 -15.98
N ARG A 35 -9.90 -7.79 -16.69
CA ARG A 35 -8.48 -7.73 -16.34
C ARG A 35 -8.28 -7.00 -15.02
N ARG A 36 -7.77 -7.73 -14.02
CA ARG A 36 -7.31 -7.15 -12.77
C ARG A 36 -5.89 -6.61 -12.97
N THR A 37 -5.66 -5.38 -12.55
CA THR A 37 -4.32 -4.75 -12.58
C THR A 37 -3.48 -5.11 -11.35
N VAL A 38 -4.14 -5.52 -10.27
CA VAL A 38 -3.50 -5.87 -8.99
C VAL A 38 -2.58 -7.08 -9.17
N GLY A 39 -1.33 -6.94 -8.72
CA GLY A 39 -0.31 -7.99 -8.81
C GLY A 39 0.48 -8.00 -10.12
N ASN A 40 0.12 -7.15 -11.09
CA ASN A 40 0.91 -6.99 -12.30
C ASN A 40 2.23 -6.28 -11.99
N ILE A 41 3.28 -6.67 -12.69
CA ILE A 41 4.61 -6.07 -12.61
C ILE A 41 4.84 -5.26 -13.89
N TYR A 42 5.21 -4.00 -13.74
CA TYR A 42 5.44 -3.07 -14.85
C TYR A 42 6.87 -2.57 -14.84
N LEU A 43 7.44 -2.38 -16.03
CA LEU A 43 8.61 -1.51 -16.21
C LEU A 43 8.10 -0.09 -16.47
N GLY A 44 8.30 0.80 -15.49
CA GLY A 44 7.86 2.18 -15.57
C GLY A 44 9.00 3.19 -15.70
N ARG A 45 8.67 4.39 -16.18
CA ARG A 45 9.59 5.55 -16.14
C ARG A 45 9.05 6.59 -15.16
N VAL A 46 9.92 7.12 -14.30
CA VAL A 46 9.55 8.22 -13.40
C VAL A 46 9.36 9.49 -14.21
N ASP A 47 8.15 10.04 -14.22
CA ASP A 47 7.82 11.29 -14.92
C ASP A 47 8.07 12.52 -14.03
N ALA A 48 7.74 12.40 -12.74
CA ALA A 48 7.89 13.48 -11.78
C ALA A 48 8.12 12.94 -10.36
N VAL A 49 8.94 13.64 -9.58
CA VAL A 49 9.16 13.37 -8.15
C VAL A 49 8.65 14.56 -7.35
N LEU A 50 7.83 14.31 -6.34
CA LEU A 50 7.19 15.30 -5.47
C LEU A 50 7.68 15.12 -4.03
N PRO A 51 8.72 15.87 -3.60
CA PRO A 51 9.34 15.68 -2.29
C PRO A 51 8.45 16.14 -1.15
N GLY A 52 7.56 17.12 -1.40
CA GLY A 52 6.65 17.66 -0.39
C GLY A 52 5.67 16.62 0.16
N ILE A 53 5.35 15.59 -0.63
CA ILE A 53 4.48 14.47 -0.25
C ILE A 53 5.22 13.12 -0.30
N GLN A 54 6.56 13.16 -0.38
CA GLN A 54 7.42 11.97 -0.43
C GLN A 54 6.96 10.91 -1.44
N ALA A 55 6.60 11.34 -2.66
CA ALA A 55 6.08 10.44 -3.69
C ALA A 55 6.59 10.76 -5.10
N ALA A 56 6.33 9.85 -6.04
CA ALA A 56 6.65 10.01 -7.45
C ALA A 56 5.51 9.51 -8.35
N PHE A 57 5.38 10.13 -9.52
CA PHE A 57 4.52 9.66 -10.60
C PHE A 57 5.33 8.86 -11.61
N VAL A 58 4.85 7.66 -11.91
CA VAL A 58 5.52 6.68 -12.77
C VAL A 58 4.64 6.32 -13.96
N ALA A 59 5.09 6.59 -15.18
CA ALA A 59 4.44 6.11 -16.39
C ALA A 59 4.62 4.60 -16.52
N ILE A 60 3.52 3.85 -16.44
CA ILE A 60 3.48 2.37 -16.57
C ILE A 60 2.75 1.90 -17.84
N GLY A 61 2.46 2.81 -18.77
CA GLY A 61 1.73 2.51 -20.01
C GLY A 61 0.20 2.52 -19.88
N GLN A 62 -0.33 2.98 -18.74
CA GLN A 62 -1.77 3.21 -18.52
C GLN A 62 -2.16 4.64 -18.92
N GLU A 63 -3.46 4.93 -18.98
CA GLU A 63 -3.98 6.28 -19.28
C GLU A 63 -3.50 7.33 -18.26
N LYS A 64 -3.33 6.93 -17.00
CA LYS A 64 -2.83 7.78 -15.91
C LYS A 64 -1.53 7.20 -15.35
N SER A 65 -0.58 8.07 -14.98
CA SER A 65 0.64 7.65 -14.29
C SER A 65 0.30 7.04 -12.92
N ALA A 66 1.03 6.00 -12.54
CA ALA A 66 0.92 5.39 -11.23
C ALA A 66 1.55 6.29 -10.17
N PHE A 67 1.07 6.16 -8.93
CA PHE A 67 1.60 6.86 -7.77
C PHE A 67 2.47 5.90 -6.96
N LEU A 68 3.67 6.34 -6.57
CA LEU A 68 4.63 5.58 -5.77
C LEU A 68 5.03 6.40 -4.55
N HIS A 69 4.73 5.92 -3.34
CA HIS A 69 5.08 6.60 -2.09
C HIS A 69 6.42 6.09 -1.54
N ALA A 70 7.15 6.91 -0.79
CA ALA A 70 8.47 6.56 -0.24
C ALA A 70 8.44 5.34 0.71
N SER A 71 7.33 5.12 1.42
CA SER A 71 7.15 3.94 2.28
C SER A 71 7.17 2.63 1.50
N ASP A 72 6.74 2.64 0.23
CA ASP A 72 6.66 1.44 -0.61
C ASP A 72 8.03 1.05 -1.22
N LEU A 73 9.05 1.90 -1.05
CA LEU A 73 10.43 1.67 -1.52
C LEU A 73 11.31 0.97 -0.48
N LEU A 74 10.80 0.77 0.73
CA LEU A 74 11.55 0.07 1.77
C LEU A 74 11.56 -1.41 1.46
N GLU A 75 12.74 -1.95 1.15
CA GLU A 75 12.97 -3.39 1.25
C GLU A 75 12.92 -3.78 2.74
N PRO A 76 12.11 -4.78 3.13
CA PRO A 76 12.24 -5.35 4.48
C PRO A 76 13.64 -5.90 4.60
N GLU A 77 14.40 -5.46 5.61
CA GLU A 77 15.74 -6.01 5.82
C GLU A 77 15.60 -7.49 6.21
N GLU A 78 16.51 -8.36 5.75
CA GLU A 78 16.42 -9.82 5.91
C GLU A 78 16.36 -10.30 7.38
N ASP A 79 16.55 -9.39 8.35
CA ASP A 79 16.54 -9.63 9.80
C ASP A 79 15.33 -9.00 10.54
N GLU A 80 14.35 -8.40 9.85
CA GLU A 80 13.18 -7.78 10.50
C GLU A 80 12.05 -8.80 10.76
N ASP A 81 11.64 -8.95 12.03
CA ASP A 81 10.41 -9.67 12.38
C ASP A 81 9.23 -8.92 11.73
N PRO A 82 8.34 -9.57 10.95
CA PRO A 82 7.20 -8.91 10.34
C PRO A 82 6.26 -8.22 11.35
N ALA A 83 6.39 -8.50 12.65
CA ALA A 83 5.71 -7.77 13.73
C ALA A 83 6.29 -6.37 14.03
N ASP A 84 7.49 -6.04 13.55
CA ASP A 84 8.16 -4.74 13.71
C ASP A 84 8.03 -3.84 12.46
N ALA A 85 7.38 -4.32 11.39
CA ALA A 85 7.03 -3.47 10.24
C ALA A 85 6.15 -2.29 10.72
N PRO A 86 6.45 -1.05 10.31
CA PRO A 86 5.67 0.09 10.76
C PRO A 86 4.21 -0.03 10.29
N ASP A 87 3.26 0.11 11.22
CA ASP A 87 1.84 0.30 10.88
C ASP A 87 1.70 1.60 10.08
N VAL A 88 1.65 1.49 8.75
CA VAL A 88 1.38 2.64 7.88
C VAL A 88 -0.13 2.82 7.83
N GLU A 89 -0.63 3.72 8.66
CA GLU A 89 -2.01 4.22 8.56
C GLU A 89 -2.12 5.02 7.26
N VAL A 90 -2.61 4.38 6.20
CA VAL A 90 -2.99 5.06 4.96
C VAL A 90 -4.35 5.71 5.19
N GLU A 91 -4.35 6.99 5.54
CA GLU A 91 -5.56 7.82 5.45
C GLU A 91 -5.88 8.01 3.96
N VAL A 92 -6.78 7.18 3.44
CA VAL A 92 -7.40 7.40 2.14
C VAL A 92 -8.39 8.54 2.31
N GLU A 93 -7.97 9.76 1.98
CA GLU A 93 -8.91 10.85 1.76
C GLU A 93 -9.62 10.59 0.42
N ASP A 94 -10.89 10.17 0.50
CA ASP A 94 -11.79 10.14 -0.65
C ASP A 94 -11.87 11.56 -1.23
N ALA A 95 -11.20 11.77 -2.36
CA ALA A 95 -11.21 13.03 -3.08
C ALA A 95 -12.55 13.20 -3.81
N ASP A 96 -13.61 13.46 -3.04
CA ASP A 96 -14.88 13.96 -3.54
C ASP A 96 -14.76 15.47 -3.69
N GLY A 97 -14.63 15.94 -4.94
CA GLY A 97 -14.54 17.37 -5.23
C GLY A 97 -15.81 18.13 -4.86
N GLU A 98 -15.64 19.28 -4.19
CA GLU A 98 -16.23 20.58 -4.57
C GLU A 98 -15.61 21.66 -3.66
N ALA A 99 -15.22 22.80 -4.27
CA ALA A 99 -14.67 23.95 -3.57
C ALA A 99 -15.74 24.72 -2.78
N ASP A 100 -15.36 25.35 -1.67
CA ASP A 100 -15.53 26.80 -1.37
C ASP A 100 -15.74 27.13 0.12
N ALA A 101 -15.09 28.23 0.53
CA ALA A 101 -15.39 29.18 1.61
C ALA A 101 -15.48 28.76 3.11
N ALA A 102 -14.51 29.32 3.84
CA ALA A 102 -14.72 30.26 4.96
C ALA A 102 -14.59 29.79 6.44
N GLN A 103 -13.59 30.43 7.08
CA GLN A 103 -13.60 31.08 8.41
C GLN A 103 -13.64 30.22 9.68
N ALA A 104 -12.52 30.28 10.41
CA ALA A 104 -12.45 30.03 11.85
C ALA A 104 -13.28 31.08 12.64
N PRO A 105 -13.66 30.76 13.88
CA PRO A 105 -12.95 31.40 14.98
C PRO A 105 -12.57 30.46 16.13
N ALA A 106 -11.48 30.83 16.81
CA ALA A 106 -11.05 30.27 18.10
C ALA A 106 -11.98 30.73 19.24
N GLU A 107 -12.01 29.99 20.35
CA GLU A 107 -11.89 30.53 21.73
C GLU A 107 -11.61 29.40 22.76
N PRO A 108 -10.93 29.72 23.90
CA PRO A 108 -10.29 28.75 24.78
C PRO A 108 -11.12 28.47 26.06
N SER A 109 -11.01 27.27 26.64
CA SER A 109 -11.41 27.07 28.04
C SER A 109 -10.56 26.02 28.74
N GLY A 110 -9.92 26.42 29.84
CA GLY A 110 -9.13 25.55 30.70
C GLY A 110 -9.97 24.86 31.76
N ARG A 111 -9.35 23.92 32.50
CA ARG A 111 -9.17 23.95 33.97
C ARG A 111 -8.50 22.65 34.44
N ARG A 112 -7.40 22.79 35.19
CA ARG A 112 -6.70 21.69 35.86
C ARG A 112 -7.58 21.06 36.96
N ARG A 113 -7.56 19.73 37.10
CA ARG A 113 -7.58 19.07 38.40
C ARG A 113 -6.59 17.89 38.43
N ARG A 114 -5.81 17.90 39.52
CA ARG A 114 -4.77 16.92 39.86
C ARG A 114 -5.44 15.61 40.26
N GLY A 115 -5.08 14.52 39.58
CA GLY A 115 -5.34 13.15 39.99
C GLY A 115 -4.02 12.45 40.23
N ARG A 116 -3.72 12.22 41.50
CA ARG A 116 -2.58 11.45 42.01
C ARG A 116 -2.86 9.98 41.75
N GLY A 117 -2.02 9.33 40.94
CA GLY A 117 -2.09 7.90 40.64
C GLY A 117 -0.69 7.36 40.46
N ASP A 118 -0.15 6.82 41.54
CA ASP A 118 1.09 6.06 41.58
C ASP A 118 0.89 4.78 40.74
N GLY A 119 1.56 4.71 39.59
CA GLY A 119 1.52 3.57 38.69
C GLY A 119 2.86 3.45 37.98
N ASN A 120 3.65 2.46 38.41
CA ASN A 120 4.88 2.01 37.79
C ASN A 120 4.58 1.48 36.37
N GLY A 121 4.44 2.40 35.40
CA GLY A 121 4.46 2.10 33.98
C GLY A 121 5.84 2.43 33.46
N GLY A 122 6.64 1.41 33.15
CA GLY A 122 7.93 1.58 32.48
C GLY A 122 7.74 2.53 31.30
N ARG A 123 8.56 3.59 31.25
CA ARG A 123 8.68 4.44 30.07
C ARG A 123 9.10 3.52 28.91
N ARG A 124 8.13 3.06 28.13
CA ARG A 124 8.42 2.59 26.78
C ARG A 124 8.88 3.84 26.06
N GLU A 125 10.19 3.95 25.86
CA GLU A 125 10.73 4.91 24.90
C GLU A 125 9.98 4.68 23.58
N PRO A 126 9.43 5.73 22.94
CA PRO A 126 8.84 5.55 21.63
C PRO A 126 9.94 5.00 20.72
N LYS A 127 9.77 3.75 20.25
CA LYS A 127 10.65 3.14 19.25
C LYS A 127 10.79 4.16 18.13
N SER A 128 12.04 4.53 17.82
CA SER A 128 12.38 5.51 16.79
C SER A 128 11.56 5.24 15.54
N ARG A 129 10.62 6.12 15.17
CA ARG A 129 9.95 6.08 13.87
C ARG A 129 11.07 6.09 12.83
N ARG A 130 11.31 4.96 12.15
CA ARG A 130 12.31 4.85 11.09
C ARG A 130 12.04 5.99 10.12
N ALA A 131 12.99 6.90 9.97
CA ALA A 131 12.83 8.03 9.07
C ALA A 131 12.72 7.45 7.66
N LEU A 132 11.60 7.73 6.99
CA LEU A 132 11.42 7.32 5.60
C LEU A 132 12.56 7.93 4.76
N PRO A 133 13.18 7.15 3.86
CA PRO A 133 14.20 7.67 2.96
C PRO A 133 13.58 8.77 2.09
N ASN A 134 14.35 9.81 1.80
CA ASN A 134 13.86 10.87 0.93
C ASN A 134 13.68 10.31 -0.49
N ILE A 135 12.46 10.41 -1.01
CA ILE A 135 12.11 9.89 -2.34
C ILE A 135 13.04 10.37 -3.46
N GLN A 136 13.56 11.61 -3.36
CA GLN A 136 14.49 12.16 -4.34
C GLN A 136 15.82 11.44 -4.33
N ASP A 137 16.35 11.11 -3.15
CA ASP A 137 17.66 10.48 -3.00
C ASP A 137 17.65 9.03 -3.49
N VAL A 138 16.48 8.37 -3.43
CA VAL A 138 16.30 7.00 -3.91
C VAL A 138 16.16 6.98 -5.44
N LEU A 139 15.29 7.84 -5.99
CA LEU A 139 14.95 7.80 -7.42
C LEU A 139 15.94 8.56 -8.32
N SER A 140 16.81 9.41 -7.77
CA SER A 140 17.84 10.12 -8.55
C SER A 140 19.11 9.32 -8.83
N LYS A 141 19.23 8.10 -8.27
CA LYS A 141 20.43 7.25 -8.35
C LYS A 141 20.46 6.29 -9.56
N GLY A 142 19.42 6.27 -10.39
CA GLY A 142 19.33 5.44 -11.60
C GLY A 142 19.41 6.27 -12.88
#